data_AF-A0A0K1QI86-F1
#
_entry.id   AF-A0A0K1QI86-F1
#
_cell.length_a   1.000
_cell.length_b   1.000
_cell.length_c   1.000
_cell.angle_alpha   90.00
_cell.angle_beta   90.00
_cell.angle_gamma   90.00
#
_symmetry.space_group_name_H-M   'P 1'
#
loop_
_entity.id
_entity.type
_entity.pdbx_description
1 polymer ?
#
loop_
_entity_poly.entity_id
_entity_poly.type
_entity_poly.pdbx_seq_one_letter_code
_entity_poly.pdbx_strand_id
1 'polypeptide(L)'
;MPKTIAFPPSLKSSSDLLNEHKKCPGYISGLDSALSWDGTLPAVTVAYPIETIDRERDAYSKLVAIGHSVQDQIGSVFSNSSGGVRSEIERRLSPANDTHLFSDLESALKKKEIIVELLQQINMNRSWYEANIFAGVDLLSLDSAENAEAFAASVDTAENEEERRGYYENFLRSLTAAYVKRILVEAVSILEDASPALDAAIHSALARGENTYSFRLTFSQAAQVVTVAGAATLQNAEGWTFEAAIRKGTLLLTGLGEALLSRATAIGIGTLLYSPALGNGERYPQTVLKLSGSAVLPDAPANLNEIATVEGTIDLPYRIYGDLGQYTLVATPLGGSISPAVPVRALEFDQKTNSYSFTSADTPPITLSFPIIHWDNSSTTSPARPMEVPRYTGVELLPLLVQPETFPAFQLPDFRDCIYCFPINSGLPPIYVVFNSPYEGATTRGKYSGRLFNPAKAGGPILDLDWTNATVTKAGIDLVKLHTGRFDPSDANPIMIERLEKILQGKLVVTAIDKRFYTHELRELERFRTLGVADGVNPNDEGATWNNTHAATLEDYKLKDASELLYTPDALEADKKQREREYRQLGGMK
;
A
#
# COMPACT_ATOMS: atom_id res chain seq x y z
N MET A 1 -39.94 -25.45 -11.44
CA MET A 1 -39.71 -25.11 -10.02
C MET A 1 -38.53 -24.14 -9.94
N PRO A 2 -38.79 -22.85 -9.72
CA PRO A 2 -37.76 -21.83 -9.48
C PRO A 2 -37.60 -21.56 -7.98
N LYS A 3 -36.35 -21.47 -7.49
CA LYS A 3 -36.02 -21.12 -6.10
C LYS A 3 -35.91 -19.59 -5.97
N THR A 4 -36.74 -19.03 -5.09
CA THR A 4 -36.76 -17.61 -4.69
C THR A 4 -35.61 -17.33 -3.70
N ILE A 5 -34.93 -16.20 -3.91
CA ILE A 5 -33.87 -15.67 -3.04
C ILE A 5 -34.51 -14.95 -1.86
N ALA A 6 -34.07 -15.25 -0.63
CA ALA A 6 -34.53 -14.63 0.60
C ALA A 6 -33.62 -13.44 0.98
N PHE A 7 -34.23 -12.30 1.32
CA PHE A 7 -33.56 -11.15 1.94
C PHE A 7 -33.60 -11.29 3.48
N PRO A 8 -32.58 -10.79 4.21
CA PRO A 8 -32.58 -10.81 5.68
C PRO A 8 -33.60 -9.83 6.28
N PRO A 9 -34.09 -10.08 7.51
CA PRO A 9 -35.19 -9.34 8.11
C PRO A 9 -34.78 -7.96 8.67
N SER A 10 -35.78 -7.07 8.77
CA SER A 10 -35.71 -5.73 9.36
C SER A 10 -35.29 -5.75 10.84
N LEU A 11 -34.30 -4.93 11.20
CA LEU A 11 -33.96 -4.64 12.59
C LEU A 11 -35.08 -3.83 13.26
N LYS A 12 -35.54 -4.32 14.41
CA LYS A 12 -36.67 -3.82 15.20
C LYS A 12 -36.35 -2.49 15.89
N SER A 13 -37.40 -1.68 16.07
CA SER A 13 -37.40 -0.48 16.89
C SER A 13 -37.08 -0.79 18.35
N SER A 14 -36.26 0.07 18.96
CA SER A 14 -35.97 0.10 20.40
C SER A 14 -36.37 1.47 20.94
N SER A 15 -37.65 1.81 20.79
CA SER A 15 -38.30 2.83 21.61
C SER A 15 -38.73 2.14 22.90
N ASP A 16 -37.93 2.26 23.95
CA ASP A 16 -38.29 2.17 25.38
C ASP A 16 -37.03 1.86 26.19
N LEU A 17 -36.30 2.91 26.57
CA LEU A 17 -35.39 3.01 27.73
C LEU A 17 -34.69 4.38 27.68
N LEU A 18 -35.46 5.47 27.70
CA LEU A 18 -34.92 6.83 27.80
C LEU A 18 -35.77 7.66 28.76
N ASN A 19 -35.61 7.38 30.05
CA ASN A 19 -35.80 8.36 31.11
C ASN A 19 -35.20 7.82 32.40
N GLU A 20 -33.93 8.15 32.63
CA GLU A 20 -33.41 8.50 33.96
C GLU A 20 -31.96 8.97 33.84
N HIS A 21 -31.74 10.23 34.22
CA HIS A 21 -30.47 10.80 34.65
C HIS A 21 -29.19 10.44 33.87
N LYS A 22 -29.01 11.07 32.70
CA LYS A 22 -27.67 11.46 32.24
C LYS A 22 -27.65 12.97 31.96
N LYS A 23 -27.06 13.72 32.90
CA LYS A 23 -26.47 15.03 32.60
C LYS A 23 -25.65 14.89 31.31
N CYS A 24 -25.97 15.67 30.28
CA CYS A 24 -25.21 15.69 29.02
C CYS A 24 -23.75 16.09 29.29
N PRO A 25 -22.76 15.19 29.15
CA PRO A 25 -21.37 15.59 28.98
C PRO A 25 -21.19 16.07 27.53
N GLY A 26 -20.42 17.12 27.27
CA GLY A 26 -20.18 17.63 25.91
C GLY A 26 -19.68 16.52 24.99
N TYR A 27 -20.44 16.21 23.92
CA TYR A 27 -20.39 14.87 23.35
C TYR A 27 -19.42 14.67 22.18
N ILE A 28 -19.00 15.70 21.43
CA ILE A 28 -18.04 15.52 20.32
C ILE A 28 -17.20 16.78 20.13
N SER A 29 -15.95 16.76 20.61
CA SER A 29 -15.06 17.93 20.60
C SER A 29 -13.64 17.64 20.11
N GLY A 30 -13.32 16.40 19.76
CA GLY A 30 -11.96 16.00 19.38
C GLY A 30 -11.91 14.76 18.49
N LEU A 31 -10.71 14.38 18.08
CA LEU A 31 -10.48 13.27 17.17
C LEU A 31 -10.98 11.95 17.75
N ASP A 32 -10.70 11.68 19.03
CA ASP A 32 -11.07 10.42 19.68
C ASP A 32 -12.60 10.23 19.69
N SER A 33 -13.35 11.27 20.06
CA SER A 33 -14.81 11.24 20.08
C SER A 33 -15.41 11.11 18.68
N ALA A 34 -14.81 11.75 17.67
CA ALA A 34 -15.25 11.65 16.28
C ALA A 34 -14.99 10.25 15.70
N LEU A 35 -13.82 9.66 15.99
CA LEU A 35 -13.49 8.29 15.60
C LEU A 35 -14.43 7.25 16.23
N SER A 36 -14.83 7.46 17.49
CA SER A 36 -15.74 6.56 18.21
C SER A 36 -17.23 6.84 17.98
N TRP A 37 -17.58 7.83 17.14
CA TRP A 37 -18.98 8.24 16.99
C TRP A 37 -19.85 7.11 16.42
N ASP A 38 -20.90 6.76 17.16
CA ASP A 38 -21.76 5.60 16.91
C ASP A 38 -23.13 5.98 16.32
N GLY A 39 -23.28 7.22 15.84
CA GLY A 39 -24.55 7.73 15.33
C GLY A 39 -25.43 8.41 16.39
N THR A 40 -24.93 8.59 17.62
CA THR A 40 -25.63 9.35 18.68
C THR A 40 -25.94 10.78 18.23
N LEU A 41 -27.19 11.21 18.42
CA LEU A 41 -27.68 12.54 18.04
C LEU A 41 -27.69 13.50 19.24
N PRO A 42 -27.35 14.79 19.06
CA PRO A 42 -27.46 15.80 20.11
C PRO A 42 -28.93 16.11 20.43
N ALA A 43 -29.20 16.52 21.67
CA ALA A 43 -30.52 17.02 22.04
C ALA A 43 -30.75 18.40 21.41
N VAL A 44 -31.81 18.54 20.62
CA VAL A 44 -32.19 19.77 19.93
C VAL A 44 -33.62 20.15 20.32
N THR A 45 -33.85 21.43 20.58
CA THR A 45 -35.18 21.96 20.91
C THR A 45 -35.80 22.60 19.68
N VAL A 46 -37.01 22.19 19.31
CA VAL A 46 -37.79 22.78 18.21
C VAL A 46 -38.94 23.62 18.75
N ALA A 47 -39.18 24.78 18.14
CA ALA A 47 -40.21 25.73 18.59
C ALA A 47 -41.64 25.25 18.29
N TYR A 48 -41.81 24.33 17.35
CA TYR A 48 -43.10 23.79 16.92
C TYR A 48 -42.98 22.26 16.71
N PRO A 49 -44.05 21.47 16.97
CA PRO A 49 -44.06 20.04 16.67
C PRO A 49 -43.98 19.80 15.16
N ILE A 50 -42.94 19.08 14.71
CA ILE A 50 -42.73 18.70 13.31
C ILE A 50 -43.94 17.93 12.76
N GLU A 51 -44.58 17.11 13.60
CA GLU A 51 -45.66 16.21 13.22
C GLU A 51 -47.00 16.90 12.97
N THR A 52 -47.17 18.16 13.34
CA THR A 52 -48.45 18.86 13.15
C THR A 52 -48.28 20.23 12.50
N ILE A 53 -47.09 20.51 11.97
CA ILE A 53 -46.72 21.84 11.49
C ILE A 53 -47.44 22.25 10.21
N ASP A 54 -47.93 21.28 9.44
CA ASP A 54 -48.79 21.44 8.26
C ASP A 54 -50.13 22.11 8.56
N ARG A 55 -50.57 22.14 9.84
CA ARG A 55 -51.81 22.79 10.28
C ARG A 55 -51.65 24.30 10.52
N GLU A 56 -50.44 24.83 10.40
CA GLU A 56 -50.12 26.24 10.67
C GLU A 56 -50.27 27.10 9.41
N ARG A 57 -50.76 28.34 9.54
CA ARG A 57 -50.96 29.26 8.39
C ARG A 57 -49.67 29.67 7.66
N ASP A 58 -48.51 29.46 8.27
CA ASP A 58 -47.18 29.82 7.75
C ASP A 58 -46.19 28.64 7.87
N ALA A 59 -46.67 27.40 7.66
CA ALA A 59 -45.92 26.15 7.90
C ALA A 59 -44.51 26.15 7.30
N TYR A 60 -44.37 26.53 6.02
CA TYR A 60 -43.07 26.56 5.34
C TYR A 60 -42.06 27.52 5.99
N SER A 61 -42.49 28.74 6.34
CA SER A 61 -41.61 29.72 7.01
C SER A 61 -41.17 29.25 8.39
N LYS A 62 -42.05 28.54 9.11
CA LYS A 62 -41.71 27.93 10.41
C LYS A 62 -40.73 26.77 10.26
N LEU A 63 -40.85 25.98 9.20
CA LEU A 63 -39.92 24.90 8.89
C LEU A 63 -38.51 25.43 8.57
N VAL A 64 -38.40 26.51 7.80
CA VAL A 64 -37.11 27.19 7.56
C VAL A 64 -36.48 27.66 8.87
N ALA A 65 -37.28 28.29 9.76
CA ALA A 65 -36.79 28.72 11.06
C ALA A 65 -36.32 27.54 11.95
N ILE A 66 -36.99 26.38 11.86
CA ILE A 66 -36.56 25.15 12.54
C ILE A 66 -35.22 24.67 11.96
N GLY A 67 -35.07 24.62 10.64
CA GLY A 67 -33.82 24.21 9.98
C GLY A 67 -32.61 25.01 10.47
N HIS A 68 -32.74 26.34 10.50
CA HIS A 68 -31.70 27.23 11.06
C HIS A 68 -31.42 26.96 12.54
N SER A 69 -32.46 26.92 13.36
CA SER A 69 -32.32 26.70 14.81
C SER A 69 -31.64 25.37 15.14
N VAL A 70 -31.98 24.32 14.39
CA VAL A 70 -31.36 23.00 14.53
C VAL A 70 -29.87 23.05 14.15
N GLN A 71 -29.54 23.69 13.02
CA GLN A 71 -28.15 23.84 12.59
C GLN A 71 -27.30 24.63 13.58
N ASP A 72 -27.84 25.71 14.13
CA ASP A 72 -27.16 26.52 15.15
C ASP A 72 -26.94 25.75 16.45
N GLN A 73 -27.98 25.05 16.93
CA GLN A 73 -27.89 24.25 18.15
C GLN A 73 -26.85 23.13 18.01
N ILE A 74 -26.88 22.39 16.89
CA ILE A 74 -25.89 21.35 16.62
C ILE A 74 -24.50 21.99 16.51
N GLY A 75 -24.33 23.05 15.71
CA GLY A 75 -23.05 23.74 15.56
C GLY A 75 -22.44 24.21 16.87
N SER A 76 -23.26 24.66 17.83
CA SER A 76 -22.81 25.08 19.15
C SER A 76 -22.20 23.95 19.98
N VAL A 77 -22.68 22.70 19.81
CA VAL A 77 -22.12 21.51 20.48
C VAL A 77 -20.68 21.26 20.02
N PHE A 78 -20.38 21.50 18.74
CA PHE A 78 -19.07 21.29 18.13
C PHE A 78 -18.13 22.50 18.24
N SER A 79 -18.59 23.64 18.76
CA SER A 79 -17.81 24.90 18.83
C SER A 79 -17.04 25.09 20.15
N ASN A 80 -17.33 24.29 21.19
CA ASN A 80 -16.71 24.41 22.53
C ASN A 80 -15.39 23.61 22.71
N SER A 81 -14.76 23.17 21.62
CA SER A 81 -13.59 22.29 21.60
C SER A 81 -12.25 23.04 21.60
N SER A 82 -11.78 23.49 22.76
CA SER A 82 -10.48 24.18 22.87
C SER A 82 -9.25 23.26 22.99
N GLY A 83 -9.42 21.93 22.88
CA GLY A 83 -8.33 20.96 22.74
C GLY A 83 -8.30 20.42 21.31
N GLY A 84 -7.62 21.13 20.41
CA GLY A 84 -7.71 20.90 18.96
C GLY A 84 -7.27 19.51 18.51
N VAL A 85 -7.87 19.04 17.41
CA VAL A 85 -7.55 17.79 16.68
C VAL A 85 -6.05 17.58 16.53
N ARG A 86 -5.32 18.67 16.26
CA ARG A 86 -3.85 18.71 16.17
C ARG A 86 -3.15 18.24 17.44
N SER A 87 -3.56 18.71 18.62
CA SER A 87 -2.93 18.33 19.89
C SER A 87 -3.14 16.85 20.22
N GLU A 88 -4.29 16.28 19.83
CA GLU A 88 -4.57 14.85 19.99
C GLU A 88 -3.69 13.99 19.07
N ILE A 89 -3.54 14.41 17.82
CA ILE A 89 -2.64 13.77 16.85
C ILE A 89 -1.19 13.85 17.35
N GLU A 90 -0.72 15.02 17.78
CA GLU A 90 0.63 15.22 18.30
C GLU A 90 0.91 14.36 19.54
N ARG A 91 -0.09 14.19 20.42
CA ARG A 91 0.00 13.27 21.57
C ARG A 91 0.13 11.81 21.14
N ARG A 92 -0.59 11.37 20.11
CA ARG A 92 -0.49 10.01 19.56
C ARG A 92 0.83 9.76 18.84
N LEU A 93 1.37 10.78 18.17
CA LEU A 93 2.67 10.73 17.49
C LEU A 93 3.87 10.92 18.45
N SER A 94 3.62 11.30 19.70
CA SER A 94 4.67 11.39 20.71
C SER A 94 5.09 10.00 21.18
N PRO A 95 6.39 9.74 21.39
CA PRO A 95 6.84 8.46 21.90
C PRO A 95 6.19 8.20 23.27
N ALA A 96 5.56 7.02 23.43
CA ALA A 96 5.27 6.50 24.76
C ALA A 96 6.59 6.46 25.55
N ASN A 97 6.51 6.65 26.87
CA ASN A 97 7.64 6.75 27.80
C ASN A 97 8.43 5.42 27.95
N ASP A 98 8.59 4.67 26.85
CA ASP A 98 9.31 3.41 26.75
C ASP A 98 10.82 3.71 26.78
N THR A 99 11.45 3.27 27.85
CA THR A 99 12.86 3.49 28.22
C THR A 99 13.88 2.77 27.31
N HIS A 100 13.50 2.34 26.11
CA HIS A 100 14.40 1.79 25.09
C HIS A 100 14.52 2.78 23.93
N LEU A 101 15.73 3.30 23.72
CA LEU A 101 16.05 4.26 22.67
C LEU A 101 15.82 3.65 21.27
N PHE A 102 14.67 3.95 20.66
CA PHE A 102 14.47 3.74 19.22
C PHE A 102 15.49 4.56 18.44
N SER A 103 15.98 4.02 17.31
CA SER A 103 16.73 4.83 16.35
C SER A 103 15.82 5.90 15.72
N ASP A 104 16.40 6.93 15.11
CA ASP A 104 15.64 7.96 14.40
C ASP A 104 14.74 7.35 13.30
N LEU A 105 15.22 6.29 12.64
CA LEU A 105 14.47 5.55 11.62
C LEU A 105 13.28 4.80 12.24
N GLU A 106 13.49 4.10 13.35
CA GLU A 106 12.42 3.34 14.02
C GLU A 106 11.36 4.26 14.63
N SER A 107 11.78 5.39 15.20
CA SER A 107 10.84 6.42 15.69
C SER A 107 9.99 6.99 14.56
N ALA A 108 10.59 7.23 13.39
CA ALA A 108 9.89 7.76 12.24
C ALA A 108 8.93 6.74 11.59
N LEU A 109 9.35 5.47 11.48
CA LEU A 109 8.50 4.38 10.97
C LEU A 109 7.28 4.14 11.87
N LYS A 110 7.46 4.15 13.19
CA LYS A 110 6.34 3.95 14.14
C LYS A 110 5.33 5.09 14.10
N LYS A 111 5.79 6.33 13.93
CA LYS A 111 4.90 7.48 13.72
C LYS A 111 4.15 7.37 12.40
N LYS A 112 4.81 6.89 11.33
CA LYS A 112 4.20 6.67 10.02
C LYS A 112 3.10 5.59 10.09
N GLU A 113 3.33 4.51 10.82
CA GLU A 113 2.34 3.47 11.09
C GLU A 113 1.09 4.03 11.78
N ILE A 114 1.27 4.82 12.85
CA ILE A 114 0.16 5.49 13.56
C ILE A 114 -0.64 6.41 12.63
N ILE A 115 0.03 7.15 11.74
CA ILE A 115 -0.64 8.00 10.73
C ILE A 115 -1.51 7.14 9.80
N VAL A 116 -0.98 6.03 9.30
CA VAL A 116 -1.70 5.14 8.37
C VAL A 116 -2.92 4.50 9.06
N GLU A 117 -2.77 4.03 10.29
CA GLU A 117 -3.89 3.48 11.07
C GLU A 117 -5.00 4.50 11.30
N LEU A 118 -4.63 5.74 11.68
CA LEU A 118 -5.59 6.82 11.88
C LEU A 118 -6.34 7.17 10.59
N LEU A 119 -5.64 7.29 9.47
CA LEU A 119 -6.26 7.55 8.16
C LEU A 119 -7.21 6.42 7.76
N GLN A 120 -6.85 5.16 8.04
CA GLN A 120 -7.74 4.03 7.78
C GLN A 120 -9.01 4.08 8.64
N GLN A 121 -8.89 4.36 9.93
CA GLN A 121 -10.05 4.50 10.83
C GLN A 121 -10.95 5.68 10.44
N ILE A 122 -10.36 6.81 10.02
CA ILE A 122 -11.10 7.96 9.51
C ILE A 122 -11.89 7.57 8.26
N ASN A 123 -11.27 6.90 7.30
CA ASN A 123 -11.91 6.51 6.04
C ASN A 123 -13.05 5.50 6.22
N MET A 124 -12.99 4.66 7.26
CA MET A 124 -14.04 3.70 7.58
C MET A 124 -15.17 4.28 8.43
N ASN A 125 -15.09 5.55 8.84
CA ASN A 125 -16.09 6.14 9.74
C ASN A 125 -17.46 6.29 9.05
N ARG A 126 -18.53 5.96 9.79
CA ARG A 126 -19.91 6.04 9.28
C ARG A 126 -20.34 7.46 8.89
N SER A 127 -19.71 8.50 9.44
CA SER A 127 -20.03 9.91 9.14
C SER A 127 -19.93 10.23 7.64
N TRP A 128 -19.05 9.56 6.90
CA TRP A 128 -18.91 9.72 5.45
C TRP A 128 -20.17 9.32 4.69
N TYR A 129 -20.86 8.28 5.16
CA TYR A 129 -22.12 7.83 4.59
C TYR A 129 -23.29 8.65 5.15
N GLU A 130 -23.31 8.84 6.47
CA GLU A 130 -24.46 9.45 7.14
C GLU A 130 -24.66 10.94 6.84
N ALA A 131 -23.58 11.67 6.54
CA ALA A 131 -23.66 13.09 6.17
C ALA A 131 -24.49 13.34 4.90
N ASN A 132 -24.67 12.33 4.05
CA ASN A 132 -25.36 12.43 2.78
C ASN A 132 -26.78 11.84 2.80
N ILE A 133 -27.25 11.30 3.93
CA ILE A 133 -28.53 10.55 3.98
C ILE A 133 -29.73 11.44 3.63
N PHE A 134 -29.73 12.70 4.08
CA PHE A 134 -30.86 13.61 3.88
C PHE A 134 -30.94 14.16 2.45
N ALA A 135 -29.87 14.79 1.96
CA ALA A 135 -29.87 15.53 0.70
C ALA A 135 -29.02 14.89 -0.41
N GLY A 136 -28.40 13.73 -0.17
CA GLY A 136 -27.41 13.14 -1.08
C GLY A 136 -26.08 13.91 -1.11
N VAL A 137 -25.96 14.99 -0.35
CA VAL A 137 -24.79 15.87 -0.25
C VAL A 137 -24.53 16.23 1.22
N ASP A 138 -23.30 16.64 1.49
CA ASP A 138 -22.87 17.10 2.81
C ASP A 138 -23.55 18.43 3.15
N LEU A 139 -24.36 18.47 4.21
CA LEU A 139 -25.13 19.66 4.56
C LEU A 139 -24.27 20.87 4.97
N LEU A 140 -23.01 20.67 5.36
CA LEU A 140 -22.08 21.77 5.63
C LEU A 140 -21.38 22.30 4.37
N SER A 141 -21.60 21.69 3.21
CA SER A 141 -21.16 22.22 1.92
C SER A 141 -22.14 23.23 1.31
N LEU A 142 -23.38 23.28 1.83
CA LEU A 142 -24.41 24.23 1.45
C LEU A 142 -24.38 25.47 2.35
N ASP A 143 -24.89 26.60 1.85
CA ASP A 143 -25.15 27.73 2.74
C ASP A 143 -26.23 27.37 3.78
N SER A 144 -26.18 27.98 4.97
CA SER A 144 -27.15 27.67 6.02
C SER A 144 -28.60 27.97 5.61
N ALA A 145 -28.82 28.99 4.79
CA ALA A 145 -30.15 29.30 4.26
C ALA A 145 -30.62 28.22 3.28
N GLU A 146 -29.75 27.80 2.36
CA GLU A 146 -30.05 26.71 1.41
C GLU A 146 -30.37 25.40 2.13
N ASN A 147 -29.63 25.09 3.20
CA ASN A 147 -29.85 23.90 4.00
C ASN A 147 -31.20 23.95 4.75
N ALA A 148 -31.56 25.10 5.30
CA ALA A 148 -32.84 25.31 5.98
C ALA A 148 -34.04 25.29 5.01
N GLU A 149 -33.87 25.83 3.80
CA GLU A 149 -34.88 25.79 2.74
C GLU A 149 -35.06 24.37 2.17
N ALA A 150 -33.96 23.62 1.98
CA ALA A 150 -34.02 22.22 1.56
C ALA A 150 -34.71 21.35 2.62
N PHE A 151 -34.41 21.59 3.91
CA PHE A 151 -35.14 20.96 5.00
C PHE A 151 -36.64 21.26 4.94
N ALA A 152 -37.01 22.54 4.80
CA ALA A 152 -38.40 22.95 4.74
C ALA A 152 -39.13 22.34 3.55
N ALA A 153 -38.51 22.33 2.36
CA ALA A 153 -39.09 21.75 1.15
C ALA A 153 -39.38 20.25 1.32
N SER A 154 -38.43 19.47 1.85
CA SER A 154 -38.64 18.02 2.05
C SER A 154 -39.77 17.73 3.03
N VAL A 155 -39.82 18.47 4.16
CA VAL A 155 -40.88 18.27 5.17
C VAL A 155 -42.25 18.76 4.69
N ASP A 156 -42.30 19.82 3.90
CA ASP A 156 -43.56 20.36 3.33
C ASP A 156 -44.17 19.41 2.27
N THR A 157 -43.34 18.64 1.56
CA THR A 157 -43.81 17.64 0.58
C THR A 157 -44.31 16.33 1.18
N ALA A 158 -44.13 16.12 2.49
CA ALA A 158 -44.47 14.87 3.15
C ALA A 158 -45.99 14.67 3.29
N GLU A 159 -46.48 13.47 2.99
CA GLU A 159 -47.91 13.19 2.95
C GLU A 159 -48.52 12.92 4.34
N ASN A 160 -47.69 12.57 5.32
CA ASN A 160 -48.15 12.16 6.66
C ASN A 160 -47.15 12.48 7.78
N GLU A 161 -47.59 12.30 9.03
CA GLU A 161 -46.81 12.62 10.23
C GLU A 161 -45.53 11.77 10.37
N GLU A 162 -45.56 10.50 9.93
CA GLU A 162 -44.42 9.58 9.99
C GLU A 162 -43.32 10.00 9.01
N GLU A 163 -43.69 10.41 7.80
CA GLU A 163 -42.77 10.90 6.79
C GLU A 163 -42.12 12.23 7.20
N ARG A 164 -42.88 13.16 7.78
CA ARG A 164 -42.34 14.42 8.33
C ARG A 164 -41.32 14.16 9.44
N ARG A 165 -41.61 13.21 10.33
CA ARG A 165 -40.65 12.77 11.36
C ARG A 165 -39.40 12.15 10.73
N GLY A 166 -39.56 11.31 9.72
CA GLY A 166 -38.43 10.69 9.00
C GLY A 166 -37.50 11.72 8.36
N TYR A 167 -38.03 12.75 7.69
CA TYR A 167 -37.21 13.83 7.13
C TYR A 167 -36.46 14.60 8.22
N TYR A 168 -37.11 14.89 9.34
CA TYR A 168 -36.48 15.56 10.47
C TYR A 168 -35.36 14.74 11.13
N GLU A 169 -35.57 13.44 11.35
CA GLU A 169 -34.55 12.54 11.89
C GLU A 169 -33.36 12.40 10.94
N ASN A 170 -33.62 12.26 9.63
CA ASN A 170 -32.57 12.20 8.60
C ASN A 170 -31.78 13.51 8.50
N PHE A 171 -32.45 14.65 8.65
CA PHE A 171 -31.82 15.97 8.69
C PHE A 171 -30.89 16.11 9.91
N LEU A 172 -31.38 15.79 11.11
CA LEU A 172 -30.57 15.78 12.34
C LEU A 172 -29.35 14.87 12.22
N ARG A 173 -29.54 13.67 11.70
CA ARG A 173 -28.49 12.66 11.51
C ARG A 173 -27.44 13.11 10.51
N SER A 174 -27.86 13.62 9.35
CA SER A 174 -26.94 14.11 8.31
C SER A 174 -26.16 15.31 8.78
N LEU A 175 -26.80 16.24 9.49
CA LEU A 175 -26.15 17.43 10.00
C LEU A 175 -25.14 17.10 11.11
N THR A 176 -25.50 16.22 12.04
CA THR A 176 -24.56 15.73 13.07
C THR A 176 -23.37 15.02 12.44
N ALA A 177 -23.62 14.12 11.48
CA ALA A 177 -22.57 13.41 10.75
C ALA A 177 -21.65 14.37 9.98
N ALA A 178 -22.20 15.44 9.39
CA ALA A 178 -21.42 16.45 8.68
C ALA A 178 -20.45 17.19 9.62
N TYR A 179 -20.88 17.54 10.83
CA TYR A 179 -19.99 18.14 11.82
C TYR A 179 -18.91 17.17 12.34
N VAL A 180 -19.24 15.88 12.52
CA VAL A 180 -18.25 14.83 12.84
C VAL A 180 -17.24 14.68 11.71
N LYS A 181 -17.73 14.60 10.46
CA LYS A 181 -16.91 14.51 9.26
C LYS A 181 -15.97 15.71 9.13
N ARG A 182 -16.42 16.93 9.47
CA ARG A 182 -15.56 18.13 9.48
C ARG A 182 -14.34 17.97 10.40
N ILE A 183 -14.52 17.40 11.60
CA ILE A 183 -13.41 17.12 12.53
C ILE A 183 -12.44 16.09 11.93
N LEU A 184 -12.97 15.04 11.30
CA LEU A 184 -12.16 14.01 10.65
C LEU A 184 -11.41 14.53 9.42
N VAL A 185 -12.01 15.43 8.63
CA VAL A 185 -11.36 16.11 7.51
C VAL A 185 -10.20 16.99 7.98
N GLU A 186 -10.37 17.72 9.09
CA GLU A 186 -9.28 18.45 9.72
C GLU A 186 -8.15 17.51 10.16
N ALA A 187 -8.48 16.35 10.73
CA ALA A 187 -7.51 15.33 11.10
C ALA A 187 -6.76 14.78 9.89
N VAL A 188 -7.45 14.49 8.78
CA VAL A 188 -6.84 14.07 7.51
C VAL A 188 -5.82 15.09 7.05
N SER A 189 -6.18 16.37 6.99
CA SER A 189 -5.24 17.43 6.59
C SER A 189 -3.99 17.47 7.48
N ILE A 190 -4.13 17.34 8.80
CA ILE A 190 -2.99 17.35 9.73
C ILE A 190 -2.10 16.10 9.54
N LEU A 191 -2.70 14.93 9.35
CA LEU A 191 -1.99 13.66 9.15
C LEU A 191 -1.26 13.63 7.80
N GLU A 192 -1.91 14.13 6.74
CA GLU A 192 -1.33 14.29 5.41
C GLU A 192 -0.19 15.32 5.41
N ASP A 193 -0.28 16.41 6.18
CA ASP A 193 0.80 17.39 6.35
C ASP A 193 2.00 16.82 7.12
N ALA A 194 1.76 15.98 8.14
CA ALA A 194 2.80 15.39 8.98
C ALA A 194 3.56 14.26 8.26
N SER A 195 2.89 13.57 7.34
CA SER A 195 3.41 12.41 6.62
C SER A 195 4.71 12.70 5.82
N PRO A 196 4.78 13.74 4.97
CA PRO A 196 6.00 14.09 4.22
C PRO A 196 7.23 14.37 5.08
N ALA A 197 7.05 14.99 6.27
CA ALA A 197 8.16 15.27 7.18
C ALA A 197 8.74 13.98 7.80
N LEU A 198 7.88 13.01 8.09
CA LEU A 198 8.30 11.67 8.55
C LEU A 198 8.93 10.87 7.42
N ASP A 199 8.38 10.94 6.22
CA ASP A 199 8.99 10.33 5.03
C ASP A 199 10.38 10.92 4.81
N ALA A 200 10.55 12.24 4.87
CA ALA A 200 11.85 12.88 4.78
C ALA A 200 12.83 12.45 5.89
N ALA A 201 12.34 12.22 7.12
CA ALA A 201 13.15 11.73 8.24
C ALA A 201 13.60 10.26 8.04
N ILE A 202 12.69 9.38 7.63
CA ILE A 202 12.98 7.99 7.23
C ILE A 202 14.03 7.99 6.11
N HIS A 203 13.81 8.79 5.07
CA HIS A 203 14.72 8.92 3.93
C HIS A 203 16.08 9.50 4.31
N SER A 204 16.14 10.43 5.27
CA SER A 204 17.38 11.01 5.76
C SER A 204 18.17 10.03 6.62
N ALA A 205 17.49 9.21 7.43
CA ALA A 205 18.12 8.15 8.20
C ALA A 205 18.70 7.06 7.27
N LEU A 206 17.94 6.63 6.26
CA LEU A 206 18.41 5.69 5.24
C LEU A 206 19.56 6.26 4.39
N ALA A 207 19.57 7.57 4.10
CA ALA A 207 20.61 8.23 3.31
C ALA A 207 21.91 8.51 4.08
N ARG A 208 21.91 8.49 5.42
CA ARG A 208 23.13 8.70 6.25
C ARG A 208 24.05 7.49 6.31
N GLY A 209 23.73 6.39 5.61
CA GLY A 209 24.63 5.25 5.47
C GLY A 209 24.46 4.15 6.51
N GLU A 210 23.22 3.83 6.89
CA GLU A 210 22.89 2.47 7.35
C GLU A 210 22.89 1.55 6.09
N ASN A 211 24.09 1.30 5.53
CA ASN A 211 24.43 0.81 4.17
C ASN A 211 24.07 -0.66 3.85
N THR A 212 22.89 -1.11 4.22
CA THR A 212 22.52 -2.52 4.16
C THR A 212 21.08 -2.69 3.72
N TYR A 213 20.83 -3.49 2.67
CA TYR A 213 19.46 -3.93 2.36
C TYR A 213 19.00 -4.88 3.45
N SER A 214 18.29 -4.33 4.42
CA SER A 214 17.89 -5.05 5.62
C SER A 214 16.45 -5.54 5.48
N PHE A 215 16.29 -6.83 5.23
CA PHE A 215 14.98 -7.47 5.20
C PHE A 215 14.66 -8.01 6.59
N ARG A 216 13.62 -7.42 7.23
CA ARG A 216 13.09 -7.90 8.51
C ARG A 216 12.04 -8.97 8.27
N LEU A 217 12.33 -10.19 8.70
CA LEU A 217 11.52 -11.39 8.48
C LEU A 217 11.00 -11.94 9.81
N THR A 218 9.85 -12.62 9.80
CA THR A 218 9.26 -13.21 11.03
C THR A 218 9.28 -14.74 11.01
N PHE A 219 9.29 -15.34 12.20
CA PHE A 219 9.24 -16.81 12.36
C PHE A 219 7.82 -17.39 12.27
N SER A 220 6.81 -16.59 12.59
CA SER A 220 5.44 -17.06 12.84
C SER A 220 4.71 -17.52 11.57
N GLN A 221 5.16 -17.07 10.40
CA GLN A 221 4.53 -17.38 9.12
C GLN A 221 5.39 -18.35 8.32
N ALA A 222 4.79 -19.41 7.80
CA ALA A 222 5.49 -20.41 7.01
C ALA A 222 5.89 -19.88 5.62
N ALA A 223 5.07 -19.00 5.03
CA ALA A 223 5.39 -18.20 3.85
C ALA A 223 5.22 -16.70 4.14
N GLN A 224 6.15 -15.87 3.67
CA GLN A 224 6.11 -14.42 3.80
C GLN A 224 6.78 -13.77 2.59
N VAL A 225 6.25 -12.64 2.11
CA VAL A 225 6.94 -11.77 1.15
C VAL A 225 7.29 -10.45 1.82
N VAL A 226 8.52 -9.98 1.66
CA VAL A 226 8.99 -8.72 2.25
C VAL A 226 9.77 -7.91 1.22
N THR A 227 9.80 -6.61 1.42
CA THR A 227 10.65 -5.67 0.71
C THR A 227 11.61 -5.01 1.71
N VAL A 228 12.56 -4.23 1.19
CA VAL A 228 13.43 -3.37 2.01
C VAL A 228 12.65 -2.31 2.79
N ALA A 229 11.44 -1.98 2.33
CA ALA A 229 10.56 -1.00 2.95
C ALA A 229 9.58 -1.61 3.96
N GLY A 230 9.48 -2.95 4.04
CA GLY A 230 8.55 -3.62 4.94
C GLY A 230 7.90 -4.88 4.36
N ALA A 231 7.06 -5.53 5.17
CA ALA A 231 6.31 -6.71 4.79
C ALA A 231 5.30 -6.39 3.68
N ALA A 232 5.36 -7.12 2.57
CA ALA A 232 4.39 -7.02 1.49
C ALA A 232 3.19 -7.94 1.75
N THR A 233 2.08 -7.69 1.07
CA THR A 233 0.86 -8.48 1.27
C THR A 233 0.98 -9.82 0.55
N LEU A 234 0.89 -10.93 1.30
CA LEU A 234 0.67 -12.27 0.75
C LEU A 234 -0.82 -12.59 0.82
N GLN A 235 -1.50 -12.61 -0.33
CA GLN A 235 -2.91 -12.96 -0.37
C GLN A 235 -3.08 -14.47 -0.19
N ASN A 236 -4.10 -14.87 0.59
CA ASN A 236 -4.46 -16.27 0.78
C ASN A 236 -5.97 -16.42 0.60
N ALA A 237 -6.39 -17.44 -0.17
CA ALA A 237 -7.79 -17.82 -0.29
C ALA A 237 -8.02 -19.24 0.24
N GLU A 238 -9.27 -19.59 0.53
CA GLU A 238 -9.64 -20.89 1.08
C GLU A 238 -9.19 -22.03 0.12
N GLY A 239 -8.24 -22.87 0.56
CA GLY A 239 -7.65 -23.93 -0.27
C GLY A 239 -6.62 -23.49 -1.33
N TRP A 240 -6.28 -22.20 -1.35
CA TRP A 240 -5.33 -21.56 -2.27
C TRP A 240 -4.33 -20.67 -1.50
N THR A 241 -3.43 -21.35 -0.78
CA THR A 241 -2.24 -20.74 -0.17
C THR A 241 -1.03 -20.89 -1.09
N PHE A 242 0.01 -20.09 -0.86
CA PHE A 242 1.25 -20.21 -1.63
C PHE A 242 1.92 -21.59 -1.50
N GLU A 243 1.88 -22.18 -0.30
CA GLU A 243 2.36 -23.56 -0.07
C GLU A 243 1.54 -24.61 -0.84
N ALA A 244 0.23 -24.40 -0.95
CA ALA A 244 -0.62 -25.26 -1.76
C ALA A 244 -0.28 -25.16 -3.26
N ALA A 245 0.07 -23.96 -3.74
CA ALA A 245 0.56 -23.76 -5.11
C ALA A 245 1.87 -24.52 -5.36
N ILE A 246 2.86 -24.42 -4.45
CA ILE A 246 4.11 -25.17 -4.53
C ILE A 246 3.83 -26.68 -4.58
N ARG A 247 3.06 -27.21 -3.62
CA ARG A 247 2.78 -28.65 -3.55
C ARG A 247 2.09 -29.18 -4.81
N LYS A 248 1.09 -28.46 -5.31
CA LYS A 248 0.37 -28.82 -6.55
C LYS A 248 1.29 -28.71 -7.78
N GLY A 249 2.13 -27.67 -7.86
CA GLY A 249 3.13 -27.49 -8.92
C GLY A 249 4.14 -28.63 -8.96
N THR A 250 4.67 -29.03 -7.80
CA THR A 250 5.56 -30.19 -7.68
C THR A 250 4.90 -31.46 -8.21
N LEU A 251 3.66 -31.75 -7.79
CA LEU A 251 2.92 -32.93 -8.27
C LEU A 251 2.70 -32.92 -9.78
N LEU A 252 2.39 -31.74 -10.35
CA LEU A 252 2.24 -31.58 -11.80
C LEU A 252 3.55 -31.86 -12.53
N LEU A 253 4.67 -31.28 -12.07
CA LEU A 253 6.00 -31.52 -12.66
C LEU A 253 6.41 -32.99 -12.55
N THR A 254 6.23 -33.64 -11.39
CA THR A 254 6.51 -35.08 -11.23
C THR A 254 5.73 -35.92 -12.25
N GLY A 255 4.49 -35.53 -12.57
CA GLY A 255 3.64 -36.24 -13.53
C GLY A 255 4.08 -36.17 -15.00
N LEU A 256 5.00 -35.28 -15.37
CA LEU A 256 5.43 -35.07 -16.77
C LEU A 256 6.47 -36.08 -17.27
N GLY A 257 7.11 -36.83 -16.37
CA GLY A 257 8.15 -37.82 -16.69
C GLY A 257 9.53 -37.22 -17.01
N GLU A 258 10.58 -38.03 -16.83
CA GLU A 258 12.00 -37.59 -16.87
C GLU A 258 12.41 -36.90 -18.19
N ALA A 259 11.87 -37.37 -19.32
CA ALA A 259 12.22 -36.84 -20.64
C ALA A 259 11.83 -35.37 -20.82
N LEU A 260 10.70 -34.93 -20.25
CA LEU A 260 10.26 -33.54 -20.33
C LEU A 260 11.00 -32.67 -19.30
N LEU A 261 11.21 -33.19 -18.09
CA LEU A 261 11.92 -32.49 -17.02
C LEU A 261 13.38 -32.17 -17.37
N SER A 262 14.03 -33.01 -18.19
CA SER A 262 15.40 -32.76 -18.68
C SER A 262 15.53 -31.47 -19.53
N ARG A 263 14.41 -30.90 -20.00
CA ARG A 263 14.34 -29.72 -20.87
C ARG A 263 14.00 -28.42 -20.13
N ALA A 264 14.40 -28.29 -18.86
CA ALA A 264 14.16 -27.07 -18.08
C ALA A 264 12.66 -26.70 -18.02
N THR A 265 11.81 -27.57 -17.46
CA THR A 265 10.36 -27.31 -17.35
C THR A 265 10.02 -26.54 -16.08
N ALA A 266 9.06 -25.62 -16.17
CA ALA A 266 8.70 -24.70 -15.12
C ALA A 266 7.18 -24.48 -15.02
N ILE A 267 6.70 -24.11 -13.83
CA ILE A 267 5.30 -23.80 -13.53
C ILE A 267 5.26 -22.48 -12.74
N GLY A 268 4.50 -21.50 -13.21
CA GLY A 268 4.22 -20.29 -12.44
C GLY A 268 3.40 -20.62 -11.18
N ILE A 269 3.88 -20.23 -10.00
CA ILE A 269 3.28 -20.54 -8.68
C ILE A 269 2.75 -19.30 -7.95
N GLY A 270 3.05 -18.11 -8.44
CA GLY A 270 2.44 -16.87 -7.96
C GLY A 270 2.82 -15.68 -8.82
N THR A 271 1.94 -14.69 -8.87
CA THR A 271 2.17 -13.41 -9.56
C THR A 271 2.38 -12.29 -8.56
N LEU A 272 3.39 -11.47 -8.85
CA LEU A 272 3.62 -10.21 -8.17
C LEU A 272 2.77 -9.14 -8.85
N LEU A 273 1.80 -8.63 -8.10
CA LEU A 273 1.06 -7.44 -8.47
C LEU A 273 1.76 -6.25 -7.84
N TYR A 274 2.13 -5.31 -8.68
CA TYR A 274 2.70 -4.05 -8.23
C TYR A 274 1.64 -3.00 -8.29
N SER A 275 1.77 -2.00 -7.43
CA SER A 275 0.89 -0.86 -7.52
C SER A 275 1.13 -0.10 -8.83
N PRO A 276 0.15 0.11 -9.73
CA PRO A 276 0.27 1.13 -10.76
C PRO A 276 0.78 2.52 -10.36
N ALA A 277 0.67 2.93 -9.07
CA ALA A 277 1.02 4.27 -8.52
C ALA A 277 2.50 4.39 -8.24
N LEU A 278 3.15 3.24 -8.19
CA LEU A 278 4.54 3.16 -8.49
C LEU A 278 4.63 3.55 -9.97
N GLY A 279 5.37 4.61 -10.30
CA GLY A 279 5.71 4.83 -11.70
C GLY A 279 6.30 3.53 -12.27
N ASN A 280 6.35 3.31 -13.59
CA ASN A 280 6.95 2.07 -14.11
C ASN A 280 8.28 1.75 -13.38
N GLY A 281 9.01 2.81 -12.97
CA GLY A 281 10.04 2.90 -11.95
C GLY A 281 9.78 1.97 -10.77
N GLU A 282 9.05 2.40 -9.76
CA GLU A 282 8.98 1.65 -8.52
C GLU A 282 8.17 0.34 -8.64
N ARG A 283 7.62 -0.01 -9.81
CA ARG A 283 6.83 -1.25 -10.02
C ARG A 283 7.62 -2.54 -9.82
N TYR A 284 8.85 -2.50 -9.32
CA TYR A 284 9.75 -3.65 -9.26
C TYR A 284 10.77 -3.56 -8.11
N PRO A 285 10.37 -3.31 -6.84
CA PRO A 285 11.31 -3.33 -5.73
C PRO A 285 11.94 -4.72 -5.58
N GLN A 286 13.10 -4.77 -4.92
CA GLN A 286 13.65 -6.05 -4.50
C GLN A 286 12.71 -6.69 -3.47
N THR A 287 12.21 -7.86 -3.81
CA THR A 287 11.36 -8.67 -2.95
C THR A 287 12.12 -9.89 -2.48
N VAL A 288 11.88 -10.25 -1.22
CA VAL A 288 12.31 -11.51 -0.64
C VAL A 288 11.08 -12.35 -0.34
N LEU A 289 10.99 -13.51 -0.99
CA LEU A 289 10.06 -14.57 -0.63
C LEU A 289 10.75 -15.51 0.37
N LYS A 290 10.19 -15.61 1.57
CA LYS A 290 10.62 -16.55 2.61
C LYS A 290 9.63 -17.68 2.69
N LEU A 291 10.15 -18.91 2.74
CA LEU A 291 9.40 -20.16 2.92
C LEU A 291 10.02 -21.00 4.04
N SER A 292 9.24 -21.89 4.64
CA SER A 292 9.78 -22.97 5.46
C SER A 292 10.72 -23.83 4.63
N GLY A 293 11.87 -24.24 5.19
CA GLY A 293 12.80 -25.13 4.49
C GLY A 293 12.15 -26.45 4.06
N SER A 294 11.19 -26.94 4.85
CA SER A 294 10.41 -28.15 4.54
C SER A 294 9.55 -28.05 3.27
N ALA A 295 9.30 -26.83 2.76
CA ALA A 295 8.55 -26.64 1.52
C ALA A 295 9.31 -27.16 0.28
N VAL A 296 10.65 -27.14 0.34
CA VAL A 296 11.53 -27.58 -0.77
C VAL A 296 12.46 -28.72 -0.36
N LEU A 297 12.69 -28.90 0.94
CA LEU A 297 13.56 -29.91 1.52
C LEU A 297 12.85 -30.60 2.71
N PRO A 298 11.83 -31.46 2.45
CA PRO A 298 11.04 -32.09 3.51
C PRO A 298 11.87 -33.05 4.38
N ASP A 299 12.82 -33.77 3.75
CA ASP A 299 13.73 -34.70 4.41
C ASP A 299 15.14 -34.07 4.51
N ALA A 300 15.27 -33.02 5.31
CA ALA A 300 16.53 -32.31 5.49
C ALA A 300 17.63 -33.24 6.04
N PRO A 301 18.86 -33.24 5.47
CA PRO A 301 19.92 -34.12 5.92
C PRO A 301 20.46 -33.69 7.28
N ALA A 302 20.92 -34.65 8.08
CA ALA A 302 21.40 -34.39 9.44
C ALA A 302 22.61 -33.45 9.50
N ASN A 303 23.41 -33.38 8.44
CA ASN A 303 24.60 -32.54 8.34
C ASN A 303 24.34 -31.15 7.72
N LEU A 304 23.09 -30.70 7.58
CA LEU A 304 22.75 -29.43 6.93
C LEU A 304 23.45 -28.22 7.59
N ASN A 305 23.57 -28.19 8.92
CA ASN A 305 24.29 -27.14 9.65
C ASN A 305 25.81 -27.16 9.40
N GLU A 306 26.40 -28.33 9.15
CA GLU A 306 27.82 -28.45 8.78
C GLU A 306 28.05 -27.88 7.38
N ILE A 307 27.15 -28.19 6.44
CA ILE A 307 27.16 -27.61 5.08
C ILE A 307 27.03 -26.09 5.15
N ALA A 308 26.13 -25.57 6.00
CA ALA A 308 25.95 -24.14 6.21
C ALA A 308 27.20 -23.43 6.73
N THR A 309 27.96 -24.08 7.64
CA THR A 309 29.17 -23.53 8.28
C THR A 309 30.32 -23.37 7.29
N VAL A 310 30.41 -24.25 6.29
CA VAL A 310 31.42 -24.18 5.21
C VAL A 310 30.89 -23.49 3.95
N GLU A 311 29.73 -22.83 4.03
CA GLU A 311 29.07 -22.14 2.91
C GLU A 311 28.82 -23.03 1.68
N GLY A 312 28.54 -24.32 1.91
CA GLY A 312 28.33 -25.32 0.87
C GLY A 312 26.99 -25.21 0.13
N THR A 313 26.67 -26.26 -0.63
CA THR A 313 25.45 -26.37 -1.44
C THR A 313 24.76 -27.72 -1.22
N ILE A 314 23.46 -27.78 -1.48
CA ILE A 314 22.66 -29.01 -1.54
C ILE A 314 21.84 -29.06 -2.82
N ASP A 315 21.70 -30.23 -3.41
CA ASP A 315 20.89 -30.40 -4.62
C ASP A 315 19.40 -30.51 -4.27
N LEU A 316 18.59 -29.64 -4.87
CA LEU A 316 17.12 -29.74 -4.79
C LEU A 316 16.57 -30.29 -6.12
N PRO A 317 15.49 -31.10 -6.08
CA PRO A 317 14.81 -31.56 -7.29
C PRO A 317 13.95 -30.47 -7.95
N TYR A 318 13.61 -29.42 -7.19
CA TYR A 318 12.92 -28.23 -7.66
C TYR A 318 13.49 -26.99 -6.98
N ARG A 319 13.61 -25.90 -7.72
CA ARG A 319 14.03 -24.58 -7.22
C ARG A 319 13.02 -23.52 -7.62
N ILE A 320 12.96 -22.42 -6.88
CA ILE A 320 12.07 -21.30 -7.21
C ILE A 320 12.91 -20.16 -7.78
N TYR A 321 12.50 -19.69 -8.96
CA TYR A 321 13.03 -18.51 -9.60
C TYR A 321 12.04 -17.36 -9.43
N GLY A 322 12.53 -16.19 -9.00
CA GLY A 322 11.73 -14.98 -8.88
C GLY A 322 12.15 -13.95 -9.92
N ASP A 323 11.19 -13.47 -10.71
CA ASP A 323 11.37 -12.38 -11.65
C ASP A 323 10.53 -11.14 -11.25
N LEU A 324 10.30 -10.23 -12.20
CA LEU A 324 9.54 -9.02 -12.00
C LEU A 324 8.03 -9.18 -11.97
N GLY A 325 7.47 -10.31 -12.37
CA GLY A 325 6.02 -10.48 -12.47
C GLY A 325 5.52 -11.70 -11.73
N GLN A 326 6.42 -12.63 -11.37
CA GLN A 326 6.04 -13.92 -10.85
C GLN A 326 7.17 -14.64 -10.09
N TYR A 327 6.74 -15.63 -9.32
CA TYR A 327 7.59 -16.70 -8.83
C TYR A 327 7.24 -17.99 -9.59
N THR A 328 8.28 -18.67 -10.05
CA THR A 328 8.16 -19.84 -10.91
C THR A 328 8.89 -21.01 -10.26
N LEU A 329 8.21 -22.14 -10.14
CA LEU A 329 8.77 -23.40 -9.69
C LEU A 329 9.42 -24.11 -10.88
N VAL A 330 10.69 -24.46 -10.76
CA VAL A 330 11.52 -24.99 -11.84
C VAL A 330 12.03 -26.37 -11.47
N ALA A 331 11.89 -27.34 -12.38
CA ALA A 331 12.44 -28.67 -12.20
C ALA A 331 13.95 -28.70 -12.46
N THR A 332 14.68 -29.35 -11.55
CA THR A 332 16.15 -29.45 -11.59
C THR A 332 16.61 -30.91 -11.47
N PRO A 333 16.32 -31.76 -12.46
CA PRO A 333 16.76 -33.16 -12.42
C PRO A 333 18.28 -33.26 -12.50
N LEU A 334 18.85 -34.28 -11.85
CA LEU A 334 20.28 -34.59 -11.90
C LEU A 334 20.73 -34.79 -13.36
N GLY A 335 21.79 -34.08 -13.78
CA GLY A 335 22.29 -34.13 -15.15
C GLY A 335 21.43 -33.38 -16.19
N GLY A 336 20.39 -32.65 -15.75
CA GLY A 336 19.61 -31.76 -16.60
C GLY A 336 20.34 -30.48 -16.98
N SER A 337 19.71 -29.64 -17.79
CA SER A 337 20.27 -28.34 -18.23
C SER A 337 20.30 -27.27 -17.14
N ILE A 338 19.58 -27.48 -16.03
CA ILE A 338 19.50 -26.55 -14.91
C ILE A 338 20.24 -27.14 -13.69
N SER A 339 21.07 -26.33 -13.05
CA SER A 339 21.78 -26.72 -11.83
C SER A 339 20.81 -26.95 -10.65
N PRO A 340 20.86 -28.14 -10.00
CA PRO A 340 20.10 -28.40 -8.78
C PRO A 340 20.73 -27.79 -7.53
N ALA A 341 21.98 -27.33 -7.59
CA ALA A 341 22.73 -26.90 -6.42
C ALA A 341 22.21 -25.56 -5.84
N VAL A 342 21.71 -25.61 -4.61
CA VAL A 342 21.24 -24.47 -3.81
C VAL A 342 22.24 -24.16 -2.70
N PRO A 343 22.68 -22.91 -2.52
CA PRO A 343 23.53 -22.50 -1.41
C PRO A 343 22.88 -22.74 -0.04
N VAL A 344 23.70 -23.11 0.94
CA VAL A 344 23.30 -23.23 2.35
C VAL A 344 24.15 -22.28 3.19
N ARG A 345 23.53 -21.43 4.01
CA ARG A 345 24.22 -20.41 4.81
C ARG A 345 23.78 -20.46 6.28
N ALA A 346 24.72 -20.22 7.19
CA ALA A 346 24.42 -20.14 8.61
C ALA A 346 23.91 -18.74 8.98
N LEU A 347 22.87 -18.68 9.81
CA LEU A 347 22.48 -17.46 10.50
C LEU A 347 23.25 -17.35 11.81
N GLU A 348 23.66 -16.14 12.14
CA GLU A 348 24.34 -15.82 13.39
C GLU A 348 23.39 -15.17 14.37
N PHE A 349 23.48 -15.54 15.64
CA PHE A 349 22.72 -14.86 16.69
C PHE A 349 23.45 -13.59 17.11
N ASP A 350 22.82 -12.44 16.87
CA ASP A 350 23.27 -11.15 17.38
C ASP A 350 22.60 -10.87 18.73
N GLN A 351 23.42 -10.89 19.79
CA GLN A 351 22.99 -10.60 21.16
C GLN A 351 22.56 -9.14 21.35
N LYS A 352 23.07 -8.20 20.55
CA LYS A 352 22.78 -6.77 20.71
C LYS A 352 21.39 -6.42 20.20
N THR A 353 21.02 -6.98 19.05
CA THR A 353 19.70 -6.77 18.43
C THR A 353 18.70 -7.86 18.82
N ASN A 354 19.15 -8.85 19.59
CA ASN A 354 18.39 -10.05 19.95
C ASN A 354 17.72 -10.68 18.72
N SER A 355 18.48 -10.86 17.65
CA SER A 355 17.98 -11.37 16.37
C SER A 355 18.93 -12.38 15.77
N TYR A 356 18.42 -13.35 15.02
CA TYR A 356 19.25 -14.09 14.08
C TYR A 356 19.46 -13.25 12.83
N SER A 357 20.67 -13.24 12.27
CA SER A 357 20.98 -12.44 11.09
C SER A 357 21.98 -13.11 10.16
N PHE A 358 21.97 -12.70 8.91
CA PHE A 358 22.99 -13.03 7.91
C PHE A 358 23.26 -11.78 7.10
N THR A 359 24.53 -11.53 6.76
CA THR A 359 24.92 -10.44 5.87
C THR A 359 25.74 -11.00 4.72
N SER A 360 25.30 -10.78 3.49
CA SER A 360 25.97 -11.28 2.30
C SER A 360 27.20 -10.44 1.94
N ALA A 361 28.07 -11.02 1.09
CA ALA A 361 29.18 -10.32 0.47
C ALA A 361 28.77 -9.52 -0.80
N ASP A 362 27.46 -9.37 -1.04
CA ASP A 362 26.95 -8.57 -2.16
C ASP A 362 27.38 -7.10 -2.02
N THR A 363 27.34 -6.36 -3.12
CA THR A 363 27.63 -4.92 -3.11
C THR A 363 26.42 -4.15 -3.65
N PRO A 364 25.64 -3.43 -2.81
CA PRO A 364 25.79 -3.33 -1.34
C PRO A 364 25.34 -4.62 -0.61
N PRO A 365 25.81 -4.85 0.63
CA PRO A 365 25.45 -6.05 1.39
C PRO A 365 23.96 -6.20 1.59
N ILE A 366 23.48 -7.44 1.51
CA ILE A 366 22.11 -7.82 1.87
C ILE A 366 22.14 -8.39 3.28
N THR A 367 21.34 -7.82 4.20
CA THR A 367 21.14 -8.40 5.53
C THR A 367 19.74 -8.94 5.68
N LEU A 368 19.66 -10.19 6.10
CA LEU A 368 18.43 -10.79 6.60
C LEU A 368 18.46 -10.70 8.12
N SER A 369 17.37 -10.25 8.73
CA SER A 369 17.24 -10.19 10.19
C SER A 369 15.92 -10.80 10.65
N PHE A 370 16.00 -11.61 11.70
CA PHE A 370 14.90 -12.33 12.31
C PHE A 370 14.88 -12.05 13.83
N PRO A 371 14.16 -11.01 14.28
CA PRO A 371 14.12 -10.62 15.69
C PRO A 371 13.47 -11.71 16.57
N ILE A 372 14.08 -11.99 17.71
CA ILE A 372 13.60 -12.93 18.72
C ILE A 372 12.88 -12.15 19.82
N ILE A 373 11.67 -12.55 20.18
CA ILE A 373 10.99 -12.04 21.37
C ILE A 373 11.49 -12.87 22.57
N HIS A 374 12.07 -12.24 23.59
CA HIS A 374 12.43 -12.93 24.85
C HIS A 374 11.74 -12.31 26.07
N TRP A 375 11.39 -13.20 27.01
CA TRP A 375 10.71 -12.91 28.26
C TRP A 375 11.70 -12.33 29.27
N ASP A 376 11.73 -11.02 29.42
CA ASP A 376 12.32 -10.47 30.63
C ASP A 376 11.31 -10.62 31.77
N ASN A 377 11.65 -11.53 32.68
CA ASN A 377 11.18 -11.64 34.06
C ASN A 377 9.91 -12.50 34.23
N SER A 378 10.00 -13.48 35.13
CA SER A 378 8.98 -14.47 35.49
C SER A 378 7.73 -13.87 36.15
N SER A 379 7.01 -12.98 35.46
CA SER A 379 5.74 -12.41 35.93
C SER A 379 4.62 -12.63 34.91
N THR A 380 3.50 -13.20 35.37
CA THR A 380 2.40 -13.75 34.57
C THR A 380 1.27 -12.75 34.27
N THR A 381 1.55 -11.45 34.27
CA THR A 381 0.49 -10.42 34.14
C THR A 381 0.84 -9.37 33.10
N SER A 382 0.70 -9.73 31.82
CA SER A 382 0.33 -8.90 30.64
C SER A 382 0.91 -9.52 29.36
N PRO A 383 0.13 -9.69 28.27
CA PRO A 383 0.66 -10.26 27.02
C PRO A 383 1.65 -9.31 26.34
N ALA A 384 2.79 -9.86 25.91
CA ALA A 384 3.81 -9.13 25.15
C ALA A 384 3.26 -8.65 23.79
N ARG A 385 3.57 -7.40 23.40
CA ARG A 385 3.26 -6.88 22.06
C ARG A 385 4.27 -7.44 21.04
N PRO A 386 3.85 -8.11 19.96
CA PRO A 386 4.74 -8.53 18.87
C PRO A 386 5.47 -7.32 18.28
N MET A 387 6.74 -7.46 17.89
CA MET A 387 7.39 -6.46 17.05
C MET A 387 6.77 -6.50 15.66
N GLU A 388 6.01 -5.46 15.30
CA GLU A 388 5.36 -5.33 14.00
C GLU A 388 6.40 -4.97 12.94
N VAL A 389 6.46 -5.75 11.85
CA VAL A 389 7.23 -5.37 10.67
C VAL A 389 6.37 -4.36 9.90
N PRO A 390 6.85 -3.15 9.60
CA PRO A 390 6.09 -2.17 8.84
C PRO A 390 5.52 -2.79 7.56
N ARG A 391 4.25 -2.55 7.24
CA ARG A 391 3.64 -3.07 6.00
C ARG A 391 3.95 -2.16 4.83
N TYR A 392 4.35 -2.75 3.71
CA TYR A 392 4.57 -2.08 2.42
C TYR A 392 3.43 -2.45 1.45
N THR A 393 2.65 -1.45 1.04
CA THR A 393 1.45 -1.63 0.19
C THR A 393 1.72 -1.54 -1.31
N GLY A 394 2.99 -1.42 -1.73
CA GLY A 394 3.36 -1.32 -3.15
C GLY A 394 3.45 -2.66 -3.88
N VAL A 395 3.51 -3.77 -3.14
CA VAL A 395 3.65 -5.13 -3.69
C VAL A 395 2.63 -6.05 -3.04
N GLU A 396 1.95 -6.83 -3.87
CA GLU A 396 1.12 -7.95 -3.45
C GLU A 396 1.55 -9.23 -4.18
N LEU A 397 1.59 -10.34 -3.46
CA LEU A 397 1.83 -11.66 -4.04
C LEU A 397 0.52 -12.45 -4.05
N LEU A 398 0.07 -12.83 -5.25
CA LEU A 398 -1.07 -13.70 -5.47
C LEU A 398 -0.60 -15.13 -5.79
N PRO A 399 -0.96 -16.14 -4.98
CA PRO A 399 -0.77 -17.54 -5.34
C PRO A 399 -1.59 -17.90 -6.58
N LEU A 400 -0.96 -18.48 -7.61
CA LEU A 400 -1.64 -18.99 -8.81
C LEU A 400 -0.93 -20.23 -9.35
N LEU A 401 -1.56 -20.98 -10.27
CA LEU A 401 -0.91 -22.06 -11.00
C LEU A 401 -1.07 -21.83 -12.50
N VAL A 402 0.03 -21.60 -13.19
CA VAL A 402 0.08 -21.54 -14.67
C VAL A 402 0.39 -22.93 -15.23
N GLN A 403 0.05 -23.19 -16.49
CA GLN A 403 0.39 -24.45 -17.14
C GLN A 403 1.92 -24.65 -17.23
N PRO A 404 2.41 -25.90 -17.25
CA PRO A 404 3.84 -26.16 -17.38
C PRO A 404 4.38 -25.73 -18.74
N GLU A 405 5.49 -25.00 -18.73
CA GLU A 405 6.19 -24.54 -19.93
C GLU A 405 7.67 -24.91 -19.88
N THR A 406 8.28 -25.13 -21.05
CA THR A 406 9.73 -25.39 -21.17
C THR A 406 10.47 -24.08 -21.37
N PHE A 407 11.51 -23.81 -20.58
CA PHE A 407 12.37 -22.65 -20.79
C PHE A 407 13.04 -22.71 -22.18
N PRO A 408 13.17 -21.56 -22.88
CA PRO A 408 13.96 -21.48 -24.10
C PRO A 408 15.42 -21.88 -23.81
N ALA A 409 16.06 -22.64 -24.71
CA ALA A 409 17.40 -23.20 -24.50
C ALA A 409 18.53 -22.17 -24.26
N PHE A 410 18.26 -20.88 -24.48
CA PHE A 410 19.21 -19.77 -24.32
C PHE A 410 18.84 -18.82 -23.15
N GLN A 411 17.76 -19.10 -22.41
CA GLN A 411 17.27 -18.31 -21.26
C GLN A 411 17.09 -19.23 -20.06
N LEU A 412 18.20 -19.69 -19.48
CA LEU A 412 18.17 -20.46 -18.24
C LEU A 412 18.01 -19.52 -17.04
N PRO A 413 17.25 -19.91 -16.00
CA PRO A 413 17.03 -19.07 -14.83
C PRO A 413 18.31 -18.84 -14.02
N ASP A 414 18.56 -17.57 -13.67
CA ASP A 414 19.62 -17.17 -12.73
C ASP A 414 19.06 -17.19 -11.30
N PHE A 415 19.18 -18.34 -10.63
CA PHE A 415 18.62 -18.50 -9.30
C PHE A 415 19.32 -17.63 -8.27
N ARG A 416 18.53 -16.80 -7.61
CA ARG A 416 18.91 -16.03 -6.43
C ARG A 416 18.19 -16.59 -5.21
N ASP A 417 18.49 -17.84 -4.85
CA ASP A 417 17.87 -18.57 -3.75
C ASP A 417 18.92 -19.11 -2.76
N CYS A 418 18.52 -19.37 -1.52
CA CYS A 418 19.40 -19.91 -0.49
C CYS A 418 18.59 -20.59 0.63
N ILE A 419 19.15 -21.66 1.19
CA ILE A 419 18.70 -22.24 2.45
C ILE A 419 19.47 -21.59 3.59
N TYR A 420 18.77 -21.01 4.57
CA TYR A 420 19.38 -20.45 5.77
C TYR A 420 19.11 -21.35 6.97
N CYS A 421 20.18 -21.69 7.69
CA CYS A 421 20.14 -22.55 8.87
C CYS A 421 20.36 -21.74 10.13
N PHE A 422 19.44 -21.84 11.08
CA PHE A 422 19.65 -21.31 12.42
C PHE A 422 20.74 -22.10 13.15
N PRO A 423 21.41 -21.51 14.16
CA PRO A 423 22.31 -22.24 15.03
C PRO A 423 21.63 -23.50 15.58
N ILE A 424 22.32 -24.64 15.60
CA ILE A 424 21.74 -25.94 15.95
C ILE A 424 21.07 -25.94 17.34
N ASN A 425 21.59 -25.15 18.27
CA ASN A 425 21.09 -25.01 19.64
C ASN A 425 19.77 -24.20 19.74
N SER A 426 19.34 -23.54 18.65
CA SER A 426 18.10 -22.76 18.63
C SER A 426 16.83 -23.62 18.57
N GLY A 427 16.93 -24.85 18.06
CA GLY A 427 15.78 -25.72 17.78
C GLY A 427 14.88 -25.23 16.63
N LEU A 428 15.26 -24.17 15.91
CA LEU A 428 14.48 -23.62 14.80
C LEU A 428 14.77 -24.36 13.48
N PRO A 429 13.74 -24.66 12.67
CA PRO A 429 13.94 -25.32 11.38
C PRO A 429 14.60 -24.36 10.37
N PRO A 430 15.30 -24.88 9.35
CA PRO A 430 15.85 -24.05 8.28
C PRO A 430 14.73 -23.37 7.47
N ILE A 431 15.10 -22.30 6.76
CA ILE A 431 14.21 -21.56 5.87
C ILE A 431 14.78 -21.52 4.46
N TYR A 432 13.91 -21.40 3.46
CA TYR A 432 14.30 -21.21 2.07
C TYR A 432 13.90 -19.79 1.64
N VAL A 433 14.85 -19.06 1.07
CA VAL A 433 14.70 -17.64 0.76
C VAL A 433 15.02 -17.44 -0.72
N VAL A 434 14.15 -16.71 -1.42
CA VAL A 434 14.26 -16.41 -2.84
C VAL A 434 14.21 -14.90 -3.03
N PHE A 435 15.20 -14.34 -3.71
CA PHE A 435 15.21 -12.94 -4.15
C PHE A 435 14.70 -12.86 -5.59
N ASN A 436 13.98 -11.79 -5.95
CA ASN A 436 13.70 -11.53 -7.35
C ASN A 436 14.93 -10.95 -8.08
N SER A 437 15.09 -11.32 -9.35
CA SER A 437 15.99 -10.67 -10.31
C SER A 437 15.15 -9.84 -11.29
N PRO A 438 15.53 -8.59 -11.63
CA PRO A 438 14.71 -7.80 -12.52
C PRO A 438 14.73 -8.27 -13.99
N TYR A 439 15.88 -8.69 -14.53
CA TYR A 439 16.00 -9.37 -15.83
C TYR A 439 17.47 -9.72 -16.11
N GLU A 440 17.72 -10.50 -17.16
CA GLU A 440 19.07 -10.91 -17.58
C GLU A 440 20.00 -9.71 -17.82
N GLY A 441 21.14 -9.70 -17.13
CA GLY A 441 22.18 -8.69 -17.30
C GLY A 441 21.97 -7.37 -16.54
N ALA A 442 20.95 -7.26 -15.69
CA ALA A 442 20.75 -6.12 -14.77
C ALA A 442 21.72 -6.17 -13.58
N THR A 443 23.03 -6.08 -13.86
CA THR A 443 24.10 -6.32 -12.88
C THR A 443 24.62 -5.07 -12.21
N THR A 444 24.30 -3.88 -12.73
CA THR A 444 24.80 -2.60 -12.18
C THR A 444 23.71 -1.92 -11.38
N ARG A 445 24.04 -1.51 -10.16
CA ARG A 445 23.13 -0.74 -9.32
C ARG A 445 23.34 0.76 -9.54
N GLY A 446 22.26 1.47 -9.83
CA GLY A 446 22.25 2.93 -9.88
C GLY A 446 22.56 3.54 -8.52
N LYS A 447 23.43 4.56 -8.50
CA LYS A 447 23.87 5.23 -7.27
C LYS A 447 22.75 6.06 -6.65
N TYR A 448 21.92 6.70 -7.48
CA TYR A 448 20.86 7.61 -7.03
C TYR A 448 19.48 6.93 -7.04
N SER A 449 19.18 6.22 -8.11
CA SER A 449 17.94 5.46 -8.31
C SER A 449 17.85 4.22 -7.43
N GLY A 450 18.98 3.59 -7.10
CA GLY A 450 19.03 2.31 -6.38
C GLY A 450 18.60 1.10 -7.20
N ARG A 451 18.15 1.31 -8.45
CA ARG A 451 17.66 0.28 -9.37
C ARG A 451 18.81 -0.54 -9.93
N LEU A 452 18.60 -1.85 -10.08
CA LEU A 452 19.49 -2.69 -10.89
C LEU A 452 19.15 -2.48 -12.36
N PHE A 453 20.16 -2.20 -13.16
CA PHE A 453 20.05 -1.98 -14.60
C PHE A 453 21.32 -2.46 -15.33
N ASN A 454 21.23 -2.53 -16.65
CA ASN A 454 22.32 -2.82 -17.57
C ASN A 454 22.78 -1.51 -18.25
N PRO A 455 23.93 -0.94 -17.87
CA PRO A 455 24.43 0.31 -18.43
C PRO A 455 24.69 0.23 -19.94
N ALA A 456 25.01 -0.96 -20.47
CA ALA A 456 25.24 -1.15 -21.90
C ALA A 456 23.93 -1.10 -22.72
N LYS A 457 22.76 -1.29 -22.07
CA LYS A 457 21.44 -1.22 -22.69
C LYS A 457 20.63 0.00 -22.25
N ALA A 458 21.28 1.02 -21.67
CA ALA A 458 20.63 2.21 -21.11
C ALA A 458 20.38 3.36 -22.10
N GLY A 459 20.73 3.20 -23.39
CA GLY A 459 20.57 4.26 -24.38
C GLY A 459 21.57 5.40 -24.24
N GLY A 460 22.81 5.10 -23.84
CA GLY A 460 23.91 6.04 -23.69
C GLY A 460 24.47 6.11 -22.27
N PRO A 461 25.60 6.82 -22.06
CA PRO A 461 26.23 6.95 -20.75
C PRO A 461 25.33 7.70 -19.76
N ILE A 462 25.60 7.52 -18.47
CA ILE A 462 25.04 8.37 -17.41
C ILE A 462 25.72 9.74 -17.47
N LEU A 463 24.93 10.80 -17.42
CA LEU A 463 25.38 12.19 -17.47
C LEU A 463 25.12 12.89 -16.13
N ASP A 464 25.83 13.96 -15.84
CA ASP A 464 25.58 14.79 -14.66
C ASP A 464 24.63 15.94 -15.05
N LEU A 465 23.32 15.68 -15.03
CA LEU A 465 22.29 16.63 -15.48
C LEU A 465 21.57 17.31 -14.31
N ASP A 466 21.01 18.49 -14.61
CA ASP A 466 20.24 19.31 -13.67
C ASP A 466 18.86 19.64 -14.26
N TRP A 467 17.81 19.28 -13.52
CA TRP A 467 16.41 19.50 -13.90
C TRP A 467 15.87 20.86 -13.43
N THR A 468 16.56 21.54 -12.51
CA THR A 468 16.01 22.71 -11.79
C THR A 468 15.72 23.92 -12.69
N ASN A 469 16.48 24.05 -13.78
CA ASN A 469 16.37 25.16 -14.73
C ASN A 469 15.49 24.87 -15.96
N ALA A 470 14.79 23.72 -15.96
CA ALA A 470 13.92 23.35 -17.06
C ALA A 470 12.77 24.34 -17.28
N THR A 471 12.49 24.63 -18.55
CA THR A 471 11.37 25.47 -18.99
C THR A 471 10.39 24.62 -19.79
N VAL A 472 9.12 24.61 -19.38
CA VAL A 472 8.08 23.85 -20.06
C VAL A 472 7.73 24.53 -21.38
N THR A 473 7.81 23.78 -22.47
CA THR A 473 7.47 24.25 -23.83
C THR A 473 6.39 23.38 -24.44
N LYS A 474 5.64 23.93 -25.40
CA LYS A 474 4.62 23.16 -26.15
C LYS A 474 5.22 21.93 -26.82
N ALA A 475 6.35 22.08 -27.51
CA ALA A 475 7.03 20.98 -28.18
C ALA A 475 7.45 19.87 -27.19
N GLY A 476 7.95 20.22 -26.01
CA GLY A 476 8.28 19.21 -25.01
C GLY A 476 7.05 18.55 -24.40
N ILE A 477 5.93 19.25 -24.19
CA ILE A 477 4.68 18.60 -23.76
C ILE A 477 4.22 17.57 -24.80
N ASP A 478 4.35 17.89 -26.08
CA ASP A 478 3.97 16.96 -27.16
C ASP A 478 4.89 15.72 -27.17
N LEU A 479 6.18 15.88 -26.85
CA LEU A 479 7.11 14.75 -26.67
C LEU A 479 6.83 13.93 -25.41
N VAL A 480 6.44 14.57 -24.30
CA VAL A 480 6.01 13.87 -23.07
C VAL A 480 4.80 12.99 -23.39
N LYS A 481 3.77 13.54 -24.04
CA LYS A 481 2.58 12.78 -24.47
C LYS A 481 2.95 11.58 -25.36
N LEU A 482 3.88 11.79 -26.29
CA LEU A 482 4.37 10.74 -27.19
C LEU A 482 5.08 9.62 -26.42
N HIS A 483 5.90 9.97 -25.43
CA HIS A 483 6.63 9.00 -24.62
C HIS A 483 5.69 8.24 -23.68
N THR A 484 4.88 8.93 -22.89
CA THR A 484 3.97 8.30 -21.92
C THR A 484 2.89 7.46 -22.61
N GLY A 485 2.46 7.86 -23.82
CA GLY A 485 1.48 7.13 -24.62
C GLY A 485 1.98 5.82 -25.22
N ARG A 486 3.28 5.50 -25.10
CA ARG A 486 3.86 4.21 -25.49
C ARG A 486 3.39 3.07 -24.60
N PHE A 487 3.14 3.34 -23.32
CA PHE A 487 2.94 2.33 -22.29
C PHE A 487 1.44 2.03 -22.06
N ASP A 488 1.17 1.03 -21.22
CA ASP A 488 -0.20 0.73 -20.79
C ASP A 488 -0.86 1.96 -20.12
N PRO A 489 -2.20 2.09 -20.20
CA PRO A 489 -2.91 3.24 -19.65
C PRO A 489 -2.56 3.52 -18.18
N SER A 490 -2.36 4.79 -17.87
CA SER A 490 -2.15 5.31 -16.52
C SER A 490 -3.06 6.51 -16.30
N ASP A 491 -3.84 6.50 -15.23
CA ASP A 491 -4.68 7.63 -14.80
C ASP A 491 -3.83 8.80 -14.25
N ALA A 492 -2.60 8.55 -13.82
CA ALA A 492 -1.67 9.56 -13.30
C ALA A 492 -1.08 10.44 -14.41
N ASN A 493 -0.70 9.84 -15.54
CA ASN A 493 -0.06 10.54 -16.66
C ASN A 493 -0.89 11.72 -17.21
N PRO A 494 -2.20 11.57 -17.48
CA PRO A 494 -3.06 12.68 -17.91
C PRO A 494 -3.04 13.86 -16.95
N ILE A 495 -3.01 13.62 -15.62
CA ILE A 495 -3.01 14.68 -14.61
C ILE A 495 -1.72 15.49 -14.70
N MET A 496 -0.56 14.83 -14.79
CA MET A 496 0.72 15.51 -14.94
C MET A 496 0.80 16.29 -16.26
N ILE A 497 0.29 15.71 -17.35
CA ILE A 497 0.23 16.38 -18.66
C ILE A 497 -0.66 17.63 -18.62
N GLU A 498 -1.85 17.55 -18.00
CA GLU A 498 -2.76 18.68 -17.84
C GLU A 498 -2.12 19.80 -17.01
N ARG A 499 -1.37 19.45 -15.96
CA ARG A 499 -0.59 20.42 -15.17
C ARG A 499 0.45 21.14 -16.02
N LEU A 500 1.22 20.42 -16.84
CA LEU A 500 2.20 21.03 -17.75
C LEU A 500 1.53 22.00 -18.73
N GLU A 501 0.33 21.69 -19.23
CA GLU A 501 -0.45 22.58 -20.09
C GLU A 501 -0.95 23.83 -19.36
N LYS A 502 -1.42 23.69 -18.11
CA LYS A 502 -1.80 24.84 -17.26
C LYS A 502 -0.59 25.74 -16.94
N ILE A 503 0.59 25.16 -16.72
CA ILE A 503 1.85 25.89 -16.52
C ILE A 503 2.23 26.68 -17.77
N LEU A 504 2.18 26.05 -18.95
CA LEU A 504 2.45 26.71 -20.22
C LEU A 504 1.51 27.91 -20.47
N GLN A 505 0.25 27.81 -20.02
CA GLN A 505 -0.75 28.88 -20.12
C GLN A 505 -0.62 29.96 -19.02
N GLY A 506 0.33 29.82 -18.08
CA GLY A 506 0.46 30.73 -16.94
C GLY A 506 -0.65 30.62 -15.90
N LYS A 507 -1.47 29.56 -15.96
CA LYS A 507 -2.60 29.31 -15.04
C LYS A 507 -2.18 28.56 -13.78
N LEU A 508 -0.97 27.98 -13.78
CA LEU A 508 -0.42 27.23 -12.67
C LEU A 508 1.06 27.58 -12.51
N VAL A 509 1.49 27.77 -11.26
CA VAL A 509 2.91 27.98 -10.95
C VAL A 509 3.64 26.65 -11.07
N VAL A 510 4.74 26.64 -11.82
CA VAL A 510 5.58 25.45 -11.98
C VAL A 510 6.20 25.05 -10.64
N THR A 511 6.13 23.76 -10.30
CA THR A 511 6.75 23.19 -9.11
C THR A 511 7.98 22.34 -9.47
N ALA A 512 8.71 21.89 -8.46
CA ALA A 512 9.84 20.97 -8.65
C ALA A 512 9.39 19.63 -9.26
N ILE A 513 8.21 19.12 -8.88
CA ILE A 513 7.66 17.87 -9.40
C ILE A 513 7.39 18.00 -10.90
N ASP A 514 6.76 19.11 -11.32
CA ASP A 514 6.46 19.35 -12.75
C ASP A 514 7.74 19.39 -13.59
N LYS A 515 8.81 20.02 -13.08
CA LYS A 515 10.10 20.08 -13.75
C LYS A 515 10.75 18.71 -13.84
N ARG A 516 10.81 17.96 -12.73
CA ARG A 516 11.40 16.62 -12.70
C ARG A 516 10.69 15.69 -13.66
N PHE A 517 9.36 15.60 -13.59
CA PHE A 517 8.52 14.85 -14.53
C PHE A 517 8.86 15.23 -15.98
N TYR A 518 8.72 16.53 -16.31
CA TYR A 518 8.99 17.01 -17.66
C TYR A 518 10.38 16.64 -18.18
N THR A 519 11.43 16.86 -17.38
CA THR A 519 12.81 16.54 -17.80
C THR A 519 13.10 15.05 -17.86
N HIS A 520 12.46 14.26 -16.99
CA HIS A 520 12.61 12.82 -16.91
C HIS A 520 12.02 12.17 -18.15
N GLU A 521 10.74 12.42 -18.45
CA GLU A 521 10.04 11.84 -19.60
C GLU A 521 10.74 12.17 -20.93
N LEU A 522 11.26 13.39 -21.07
CA LEU A 522 12.03 13.77 -22.27
C LEU A 522 13.35 13.02 -22.39
N ARG A 523 14.09 12.91 -21.29
CA ARG A 523 15.41 12.25 -21.29
C ARG A 523 15.28 10.74 -21.48
N GLU A 524 14.26 10.13 -20.90
CA GLU A 524 13.97 8.71 -21.11
C GLU A 524 13.61 8.44 -22.57
N LEU A 525 12.76 9.29 -23.20
CA LEU A 525 12.47 9.21 -24.63
C LEU A 525 13.74 9.27 -25.51
N GLU A 526 14.68 10.17 -25.19
CA GLU A 526 15.96 10.25 -25.92
C GLU A 526 16.77 8.95 -25.83
N ARG A 527 16.79 8.32 -24.65
CA ARG A 527 17.48 7.03 -24.44
C ARG A 527 16.82 5.91 -25.26
N PHE A 528 15.48 5.86 -25.29
CA PHE A 528 14.76 4.94 -26.18
C PHE A 528 15.11 5.14 -27.65
N ARG A 529 15.17 6.39 -28.14
CA ARG A 529 15.58 6.69 -29.51
C ARG A 529 17.03 6.29 -29.78
N THR A 530 17.91 6.46 -28.80
CA THR A 530 19.32 6.05 -28.90
C THR A 530 19.47 4.53 -29.01
N LEU A 531 18.56 3.76 -28.39
CA LEU A 531 18.47 2.31 -28.55
C LEU A 531 17.82 1.88 -29.88
N GLY A 532 17.35 2.81 -30.71
CA GLY A 532 16.67 2.52 -31.97
C GLY A 532 15.22 2.08 -31.80
N VAL A 533 14.62 2.27 -30.63
CA VAL A 533 13.20 1.97 -30.40
C VAL A 533 12.35 3.08 -31.04
N ALA A 534 11.42 2.68 -31.91
CA ALA A 534 10.52 3.62 -32.57
C ALA A 534 9.61 4.35 -31.56
N ASP A 535 9.26 5.60 -31.88
CA ASP A 535 8.35 6.40 -31.06
C ASP A 535 6.98 5.71 -30.95
N GLY A 536 6.40 5.67 -29.75
CA GLY A 536 5.11 5.02 -29.47
C GLY A 536 5.13 3.50 -29.40
N VAL A 537 6.26 2.82 -29.66
CA VAL A 537 6.36 1.35 -29.58
C VAL A 537 6.87 0.90 -28.22
N ASN A 538 6.09 0.08 -27.49
CA ASN A 538 6.55 -0.61 -26.29
C ASN A 538 7.26 -1.92 -26.67
N PRO A 539 8.57 -2.09 -26.39
CA PRO A 539 9.28 -3.33 -26.68
C PRO A 539 8.65 -4.53 -25.95
N ASN A 540 8.53 -5.66 -26.65
CA ASN A 540 8.08 -6.92 -26.04
C ASN A 540 9.27 -7.63 -25.37
N ASP A 541 9.79 -7.04 -24.30
CA ASP A 541 10.97 -7.52 -23.57
C ASP A 541 10.75 -7.53 -22.05
N GLU A 542 9.48 -7.70 -21.64
CA GLU A 542 9.07 -7.78 -20.24
C GLU A 542 9.51 -6.57 -19.40
N GLY A 543 9.66 -5.40 -20.05
CA GLY A 543 10.02 -4.15 -19.40
C GLY A 543 11.53 -3.93 -19.22
N ALA A 544 12.38 -4.80 -19.77
CA ALA A 544 13.83 -4.69 -19.64
C ALA A 544 14.38 -3.38 -20.23
N THR A 545 14.00 -3.03 -21.48
CA THR A 545 14.42 -1.78 -22.12
C THR A 545 13.99 -0.58 -21.29
N TRP A 546 12.73 -0.58 -20.89
CA TRP A 546 12.15 0.48 -20.08
C TRP A 546 12.94 0.67 -18.76
N ASN A 547 13.20 -0.41 -18.01
CA ASN A 547 13.93 -0.28 -16.75
C ASN A 547 15.36 0.25 -16.96
N ASN A 548 16.05 -0.20 -18.02
CA ASN A 548 17.39 0.26 -18.34
C ASN A 548 17.44 1.76 -18.62
N THR A 549 16.53 2.26 -19.47
CA THR A 549 16.44 3.67 -19.83
C THR A 549 15.96 4.54 -18.68
N HIS A 550 15.01 4.04 -17.91
CA HIS A 550 14.44 4.74 -16.76
C HIS A 550 15.45 4.90 -15.63
N ALA A 551 16.09 3.80 -15.19
CA ALA A 551 17.11 3.82 -14.16
C ALA A 551 18.24 4.79 -14.53
N ALA A 552 18.71 4.73 -15.77
CA ALA A 552 19.74 5.64 -16.26
C ALA A 552 19.29 7.11 -16.32
N THR A 553 18.01 7.38 -16.58
CA THR A 553 17.46 8.74 -16.54
C THR A 553 17.37 9.29 -15.12
N LEU A 554 16.98 8.44 -14.16
CA LEU A 554 17.03 8.81 -12.75
C LEU A 554 18.45 9.10 -12.29
N GLU A 555 19.44 8.30 -12.72
CA GLU A 555 20.85 8.56 -12.46
C GLU A 555 21.30 9.91 -13.04
N ASP A 556 20.86 10.25 -14.26
CA ASP A 556 21.25 11.51 -14.91
C ASP A 556 20.91 12.72 -14.03
N TYR A 557 19.70 12.70 -13.46
CA TYR A 557 19.16 13.79 -12.66
C TYR A 557 19.38 13.63 -11.16
N LYS A 558 20.11 12.59 -10.74
CA LYS A 558 20.36 12.25 -9.32
C LYS A 558 19.06 12.06 -8.53
N LEU A 559 18.05 11.54 -9.21
CA LEU A 559 16.73 11.28 -8.66
C LEU A 559 16.69 9.85 -8.11
N LYS A 560 15.97 9.70 -7.00
CA LYS A 560 15.63 8.37 -6.48
C LYS A 560 14.48 7.78 -7.30
N ASP A 561 14.35 6.47 -7.23
CA ASP A 561 13.18 5.75 -7.71
C ASP A 561 12.05 5.93 -6.69
N ALA A 562 11.37 7.07 -6.76
CA ALA A 562 10.28 7.47 -5.87
C ALA A 562 9.26 8.30 -6.66
N SER A 563 8.01 7.85 -6.65
CA SER A 563 6.88 8.37 -7.42
C SER A 563 6.56 9.80 -7.01
N GLU A 564 6.73 10.15 -5.74
CA GLU A 564 6.49 11.51 -5.23
C GLU A 564 7.50 12.54 -5.77
N LEU A 565 8.60 12.08 -6.38
CA LEU A 565 9.52 12.96 -7.09
C LEU A 565 9.02 13.34 -8.48
N LEU A 566 8.22 12.50 -9.13
CA LEU A 566 7.76 12.64 -10.51
C LEU A 566 6.25 12.91 -10.63
N TYR A 567 5.45 12.57 -9.63
CA TYR A 567 3.99 12.69 -9.66
C TYR A 567 3.47 13.50 -8.48
N THR A 568 2.43 14.30 -8.73
CA THR A 568 1.72 15.02 -7.66
C THR A 568 0.79 14.10 -6.88
N PRO A 569 0.40 14.46 -5.64
CA PRO A 569 -0.57 13.69 -4.85
C PRO A 569 -1.86 13.32 -5.61
N ASP A 570 -2.43 14.26 -6.36
CA ASP A 570 -3.64 14.00 -7.18
C ASP A 570 -3.42 12.90 -8.23
N ALA A 571 -2.22 12.86 -8.82
CA ALA A 571 -1.86 11.86 -9.82
C ALA A 571 -1.67 10.47 -9.16
N LEU A 572 -1.09 10.43 -7.97
CA LEU A 572 -0.93 9.20 -7.17
C LEU A 572 -2.27 8.64 -6.70
N GLU A 573 -3.23 9.49 -6.34
CA GLU A 573 -4.57 9.07 -5.93
C GLU A 573 -5.40 8.54 -7.11
N ALA A 574 -5.31 9.19 -8.28
CA ALA A 574 -5.98 8.71 -9.49
C ALA A 574 -5.50 7.31 -9.87
N ASP A 575 -4.21 7.07 -9.72
CA ASP A 575 -3.60 5.78 -9.94
C ASP A 575 -4.11 4.70 -8.96
N LYS A 576 -4.15 5.02 -7.67
CA LYS A 576 -4.71 4.10 -6.66
C LYS A 576 -6.12 3.64 -7.05
N LYS A 577 -6.97 4.55 -7.54
CA LYS A 577 -8.31 4.22 -8.04
C LYS A 577 -8.27 3.33 -9.28
N GLN A 578 -7.29 3.46 -10.16
CA GLN A 578 -7.13 2.59 -11.32
C GLN A 578 -6.90 1.13 -10.89
N ARG A 579 -6.01 0.89 -9.93
CA ARG A 579 -5.75 -0.45 -9.38
C ARG A 579 -6.96 -1.15 -8.83
N GLU A 580 -7.73 -0.42 -8.02
CA GLU A 580 -8.93 -0.97 -7.38
C GLU A 580 -9.94 -1.44 -8.43
N ARG A 581 -10.00 -0.78 -9.59
CA ARG A 581 -10.86 -1.20 -10.71
C ARG A 581 -10.31 -2.45 -11.40
N GLU A 582 -9.01 -2.49 -11.67
CA GLU A 582 -8.34 -3.64 -12.31
C GLU A 582 -8.45 -4.91 -11.44
N TYR A 583 -8.22 -4.77 -10.13
CA TYR A 583 -8.37 -5.86 -9.15
C TYR A 583 -9.78 -6.46 -9.15
N ARG A 584 -10.82 -5.61 -9.22
CA ARG A 584 -12.22 -6.08 -9.31
C ARG A 584 -12.52 -6.82 -10.61
N GLN A 585 -11.85 -6.47 -11.71
CA GLN A 585 -12.06 -7.10 -13.02
C GLN A 585 -11.40 -8.48 -13.13
N LEU A 586 -10.30 -8.71 -12.41
CA LEU A 586 -9.57 -9.98 -12.37
C LEU A 586 -10.23 -11.06 -11.49
N GLY A 587 -11.43 -10.81 -10.96
CA GLY A 587 -12.21 -11.81 -10.22
C GLY A 587 -12.03 -11.79 -8.71
N GLY A 588 -11.59 -10.67 -8.12
CA GLY A 588 -11.67 -10.45 -6.67
C GLY A 588 -13.12 -10.52 -6.21
N MET A 589 -13.55 -11.69 -5.73
CA MET A 589 -14.89 -11.87 -5.17
C MET A 589 -15.09 -11.00 -3.93
N LYS A 590 -16.33 -10.52 -3.81
CA LYS A 590 -16.88 -9.79 -2.65
C LYS A 590 -16.63 -10.47 -1.32
#